data_AF-A0A7C7QXA0-F1
#
_entry.id   AF-A0A7C7QXA0-F1
#
_cell.length_a   1.000
_cell.length_b   1.000
_cell.length_c   1.000
_cell.angle_alpha   90.00
_cell.angle_beta   90.00
_cell.angle_gamma   90.00
#
_symmetry.space_group_name_H-M   'P 1'
#
loop_
_entity.id
_entity.type
_entity.pdbx_description
1 polymer ?
#
loop_
_entity_poly.entity_id
_entity_poly.type
_entity_poly.pdbx_seq_one_letter_code
_entity_poly.pdbx_strand_id
1 'polypeptide(L)'
;MKLVLIILFYIVFISIAVSNPAPFGLELGKANVKDLKSKFDVEEVGINKYSYGPMFKISGKQTNIDGLKEVTFIFDKKNKLVAVIMTFPKDFRDYYWNRIFETLKNKYRLVDYRIPFVGNKFAKFVDGNSIIILEAPHLSFEISLLYATRDFWRTYNREIKLEQERKRESLYRGL
;
A
#
# COMPACT_ATOMS: atom_id res chain seq x y z
N MET A 1 24.33 61.59 3.50
CA MET A 1 24.54 60.55 2.47
C MET A 1 23.91 59.25 2.97
N LYS A 2 23.07 58.62 2.14
CA LYS A 2 22.08 57.59 2.53
C LYS A 2 22.77 56.28 2.95
N LEU A 3 22.46 55.76 4.13
CA LEU A 3 22.74 54.38 4.51
C LEU A 3 21.91 53.45 3.60
N VAL A 4 22.59 52.62 2.81
CA VAL A 4 21.95 51.57 2.01
C VAL A 4 21.82 50.34 2.90
N LEU A 5 20.60 50.04 3.34
CA LEU A 5 20.26 48.84 4.10
C LEU A 5 20.12 47.67 3.11
N ILE A 6 21.12 46.77 3.06
CA ILE A 6 21.06 45.55 2.25
C ILE A 6 20.21 44.52 3.03
N ILE A 7 18.95 44.35 2.62
CA ILE A 7 18.08 43.29 3.13
C ILE A 7 18.38 42.01 2.34
N LEU A 8 19.10 41.08 2.97
CA LEU A 8 19.39 39.75 2.43
C LEU A 8 18.17 38.84 2.65
N PHE A 9 17.36 38.65 1.61
CA PHE A 9 16.15 37.82 1.66
C PHE A 9 16.53 36.33 1.55
N TYR A 10 16.78 35.66 2.67
CA TYR A 10 16.94 34.20 2.72
C TYR A 10 15.58 33.54 2.49
N ILE A 11 15.32 33.11 1.25
CA ILE A 11 14.18 32.25 0.93
C ILE A 11 14.49 30.86 1.50
N VAL A 12 14.01 30.60 2.71
CA VAL A 12 14.00 29.25 3.28
C VAL A 12 12.92 28.47 2.55
N PHE A 13 13.33 27.62 1.60
CA PHE A 13 12.45 26.59 1.05
C PHE A 13 12.13 25.60 2.17
N ILE A 14 11.00 25.82 2.85
CA ILE A 14 10.44 24.83 3.77
C ILE A 14 9.90 23.71 2.87
N SER A 15 10.69 22.66 2.71
CA SER A 15 10.19 21.41 2.14
C SER A 15 9.06 20.92 3.02
N ILE A 16 7.81 21.09 2.55
CA ILE A 16 6.65 20.45 3.17
C ILE A 16 6.86 18.96 2.96
N ALA A 17 7.42 18.29 3.97
CA ALA A 17 7.56 16.84 3.96
C ALA A 17 6.15 16.26 4.04
N VAL A 18 5.57 15.93 2.89
CA VAL A 18 4.31 15.19 2.85
C VAL A 18 4.62 13.80 3.39
N SER A 19 4.15 13.51 4.59
CA SER A 19 4.32 12.20 5.20
C SER A 19 3.54 11.17 4.39
N ASN A 20 4.16 10.02 4.14
CA ASN A 20 3.43 8.91 3.56
C ASN A 20 2.56 8.25 4.64
N PRO A 21 1.54 7.47 4.25
CA PRO A 21 0.82 6.60 5.16
C PRO A 21 1.77 5.74 6.00
N ALA A 22 1.49 5.65 7.29
CA ALA A 22 2.22 4.84 8.25
C ALA A 22 1.30 3.76 8.85
N PRO A 23 0.87 2.74 8.07
CA PRO A 23 0.11 1.62 8.62
C PRO A 23 0.90 1.00 9.79
N PHE A 24 0.23 0.79 10.92
CA PHE A 24 0.86 0.27 12.15
C PHE A 24 2.00 1.14 12.71
N GLY A 25 2.03 2.43 12.35
CA GLY A 25 3.11 3.34 12.74
C GLY A 25 4.42 3.09 11.98
N LEU A 26 4.38 2.38 10.85
CA LEU A 26 5.53 2.13 9.98
C LEU A 26 5.35 2.90 8.67
N GLU A 27 6.03 4.05 8.55
CA GLU A 27 5.89 4.94 7.39
C GLU A 27 6.47 4.32 6.11
N LEU A 28 5.65 4.29 5.05
CA LEU A 28 6.07 3.84 3.72
C LEU A 28 7.24 4.67 3.17
N GLY A 29 8.24 3.99 2.61
CA GLY A 29 9.46 4.56 2.07
C GLY A 29 10.51 4.94 3.12
N LYS A 30 10.20 4.83 4.42
CA LYS A 30 11.12 5.20 5.51
C LYS A 30 11.41 4.06 6.47
N ALA A 31 10.37 3.39 6.96
CA ALA A 31 10.48 2.29 7.93
C ALA A 31 11.31 1.12 7.37
N ASN A 32 12.00 0.40 8.25
CA ASN A 32 12.86 -0.71 7.89
C ASN A 32 12.55 -1.98 8.70
N VAL A 33 13.23 -3.08 8.38
CA VAL A 33 13.00 -4.39 9.01
C VAL A 33 13.22 -4.38 10.52
N LYS A 34 14.18 -3.59 11.03
CA LYS A 34 14.40 -3.42 12.47
C LYS A 34 13.20 -2.74 13.14
N ASP A 35 12.64 -1.71 12.50
CA ASP A 35 11.46 -1.01 13.02
C ASP A 35 10.27 -1.98 13.12
N LEU A 36 10.08 -2.83 12.11
CA LEU A 36 9.05 -3.87 12.12
C LEU A 36 9.26 -4.89 13.24
N LYS A 37 10.46 -5.49 13.32
CA LYS A 37 10.81 -6.51 14.34
C LYS A 37 10.80 -5.96 15.77
N SER A 38 10.91 -4.65 15.95
CA SER A 38 10.79 -4.02 17.27
C SER A 38 9.35 -3.93 17.78
N LYS A 39 8.36 -4.06 16.88
CA LYS A 39 6.94 -3.90 17.18
C LYS A 39 6.16 -5.21 17.19
N PHE A 40 6.58 -6.19 16.39
CA PHE A 40 5.83 -7.41 16.15
C PHE A 40 6.72 -8.65 16.16
N ASP A 41 6.11 -9.78 16.48
CA ASP A 41 6.68 -11.08 16.22
C ASP A 41 6.39 -11.48 14.77
N VAL A 42 7.43 -11.65 13.95
CA VAL A 42 7.32 -11.75 12.49
C VAL A 42 7.80 -13.08 11.95
N GLU A 43 7.07 -13.61 10.98
CA GLU A 43 7.48 -14.73 10.15
C GLU A 43 8.10 -14.20 8.85
N GLU A 44 9.30 -14.63 8.50
CA GLU A 44 9.87 -14.33 7.18
C GLU A 44 9.25 -15.25 6.11
N VAL A 45 8.65 -14.66 5.08
CA VAL A 45 7.87 -15.39 4.07
C VAL A 45 8.51 -15.33 2.67
N GLY A 46 9.80 -14.98 2.61
CA GLY A 46 10.63 -15.01 1.40
C GLY A 46 10.90 -13.64 0.78
N ILE A 47 11.37 -13.63 -0.47
CA ILE A 47 11.74 -12.42 -1.22
C ILE A 47 10.62 -12.05 -2.18
N ASN A 48 10.22 -10.78 -2.19
CA ASN A 48 9.22 -10.28 -3.11
C ASN A 48 9.76 -10.22 -4.54
N LYS A 49 9.03 -10.80 -5.48
CA LYS A 49 9.40 -10.83 -6.91
C LYS A 49 9.56 -9.44 -7.55
N TYR A 50 8.86 -8.42 -7.06
CA TYR A 50 8.79 -7.10 -7.70
C TYR A 50 9.72 -6.06 -7.05
N SER A 51 9.87 -6.10 -5.72
CA SER A 51 10.80 -5.21 -5.01
C SER A 51 12.20 -5.80 -4.81
N TYR A 52 12.35 -7.11 -4.97
CA TYR A 52 13.56 -7.89 -4.66
C TYR A 52 14.04 -7.74 -3.22
N GLY A 53 13.15 -7.32 -2.31
CA GLY A 53 13.43 -7.24 -0.89
C GLY A 53 12.66 -8.28 -0.08
N PRO A 54 12.98 -8.43 1.21
CA PRO A 54 12.37 -9.44 2.07
C PRO A 54 10.90 -9.11 2.35
N MET A 55 10.14 -10.16 2.62
CA MET A 55 8.75 -10.10 3.05
C MET A 55 8.60 -10.72 4.43
N PHE A 56 7.80 -10.05 5.26
CA PHE A 56 7.50 -10.52 6.61
C PHE A 56 5.99 -10.52 6.81
N LYS A 57 5.50 -11.51 7.54
CA LYS A 57 4.08 -11.69 7.84
C LYS A 57 3.86 -11.69 9.35
N ILE A 58 2.75 -11.12 9.77
CA ILE A 58 2.24 -11.22 11.14
C ILE A 58 0.80 -11.71 11.12
N SER A 59 0.40 -12.38 12.20
CA SER A 59 -1.01 -12.66 12.43
C SER A 59 -1.75 -11.37 12.77
N GLY A 60 -2.96 -11.18 12.23
CA GLY A 60 -3.81 -10.05 12.58
C GLY A 60 -4.18 -10.01 14.07
N LYS A 61 -4.07 -11.14 14.79
CA LYS A 61 -4.23 -11.23 16.25
C LYS A 61 -3.22 -10.40 17.04
N GLN A 62 -2.07 -10.06 16.44
CA GLN A 62 -1.08 -9.17 17.05
C GLN A 62 -1.48 -7.69 16.95
N THR A 63 -2.63 -7.40 16.34
CA THR A 63 -3.14 -6.05 16.12
C THR A 63 -4.48 -5.87 16.81
N ASN A 64 -4.87 -4.62 17.05
CA ASN A 64 -6.20 -4.29 17.58
C ASN A 64 -7.23 -4.04 16.46
N ILE A 65 -7.00 -4.56 15.25
CA ILE A 65 -7.89 -4.36 14.11
C ILE A 65 -8.85 -5.53 13.99
N ASP A 66 -10.12 -5.28 14.29
CA ASP A 66 -11.18 -6.28 14.18
C ASP A 66 -11.27 -6.88 12.76
N GLY A 67 -11.36 -8.21 12.69
CA GLY A 67 -11.46 -8.98 11.46
C GLY A 67 -10.17 -9.10 10.64
N LEU A 68 -9.05 -8.53 11.07
CA LEU A 68 -7.79 -8.67 10.34
C LEU A 68 -7.26 -10.11 10.49
N LYS A 69 -7.06 -10.81 9.37
CA LYS A 69 -6.49 -12.18 9.39
C LYS A 69 -4.98 -12.14 9.50
N GLU A 70 -4.35 -11.36 8.63
CA GLU A 70 -2.90 -11.29 8.50
C GLU A 70 -2.46 -9.98 7.85
N VAL A 71 -1.18 -9.66 8.04
CA VAL A 71 -0.52 -8.52 7.40
C VAL A 71 0.80 -9.00 6.82
N THR A 72 1.04 -8.68 5.55
CA THR A 72 2.33 -8.88 4.88
C THR A 72 3.01 -7.54 4.63
N PHE A 73 4.23 -7.39 5.15
CA PHE A 73 5.11 -6.26 4.94
C PHE A 73 6.12 -6.60 3.86
N ILE A 74 6.24 -5.73 2.86
CA ILE A 74 7.15 -5.91 1.72
C ILE A 74 8.19 -4.80 1.75
N PHE A 75 9.46 -5.20 1.79
CA PHE A 75 10.60 -4.29 1.76
C PHE A 75 11.25 -4.29 0.38
N ASP A 76 12.03 -3.25 0.08
CA ASP A 76 12.95 -3.23 -1.07
C ASP A 76 14.33 -3.79 -0.71
N LYS A 77 15.21 -3.90 -1.71
CA LYS A 77 16.62 -4.31 -1.55
C LYS A 77 17.45 -3.39 -0.63
N LYS A 78 16.97 -2.19 -0.31
CA LYS A 78 17.59 -1.24 0.62
C LYS A 78 16.95 -1.33 2.02
N ASN A 79 16.15 -2.36 2.27
CA ASN A 79 15.40 -2.58 3.52
C ASN A 79 14.43 -1.45 3.86
N LYS A 80 13.85 -0.76 2.88
CA LYS A 80 12.78 0.22 3.08
C LYS A 80 11.42 -0.41 2.83
N LEU A 81 10.45 -0.13 3.69
CA LEU A 81 9.08 -0.62 3.58
C LEU A 81 8.42 0.02 2.36
N VAL A 82 8.07 -0.78 1.36
CA VAL A 82 7.49 -0.28 0.10
C VAL A 82 6.03 -0.66 -0.09
N ALA A 83 5.55 -1.69 0.60
CA ALA A 83 4.14 -2.04 0.64
C ALA A 83 3.73 -2.78 1.92
N VAL A 84 2.45 -2.67 2.28
CA VAL A 84 1.78 -3.43 3.34
C VAL A 84 0.47 -3.95 2.77
N ILE A 85 0.26 -5.26 2.85
CA ILE A 85 -0.96 -5.94 2.43
C ILE A 85 -1.67 -6.44 3.67
N MET A 86 -2.94 -6.09 3.82
CA MET A 86 -3.81 -6.53 4.92
C MET A 86 -4.94 -7.37 4.33
N THR A 87 -5.20 -8.52 4.93
CA THR A 87 -6.21 -9.46 4.44
C THR A 87 -7.34 -9.58 5.47
N PHE A 88 -8.57 -9.39 5.01
CA PHE A 88 -9.79 -9.50 5.81
C PHE A 88 -10.70 -10.57 5.23
N PRO A 89 -11.54 -11.24 6.04
CA PRO A 89 -12.60 -12.08 5.51
C PRO A 89 -13.66 -11.22 4.83
N LYS A 90 -14.34 -11.80 3.86
CA LYS A 90 -15.64 -11.29 3.44
C LYS A 90 -16.73 -11.79 4.35
N ASP A 91 -17.69 -10.91 4.58
CA ASP A 91 -18.93 -11.22 5.25
C ASP A 91 -20.11 -10.96 4.32
N PHE A 92 -21.23 -11.65 4.55
CA PHE A 92 -22.43 -11.54 3.73
C PHE A 92 -23.04 -10.14 3.64
N ARG A 93 -22.70 -9.23 4.57
CA ARG A 93 -23.27 -7.88 4.67
C ARG A 93 -22.27 -6.79 4.27
N ASP A 94 -21.12 -7.17 3.70
CA ASP A 94 -20.04 -6.24 3.35
C ASP A 94 -19.56 -5.35 4.52
N TYR A 95 -19.75 -5.79 5.76
CA TYR A 95 -19.41 -5.04 6.96
C TYR A 95 -17.94 -4.60 6.94
N TYR A 96 -17.01 -5.53 6.69
CA TYR A 96 -15.58 -5.19 6.69
C TYR A 96 -15.23 -4.26 5.54
N TRP A 97 -15.79 -4.50 4.35
CA TRP A 97 -15.58 -3.64 3.18
C TRP A 97 -16.01 -2.20 3.48
N ASN A 98 -17.26 -2.01 3.90
CA ASN A 98 -17.85 -0.70 4.13
C ASN A 98 -17.10 0.05 5.24
N ARG A 99 -16.76 -0.63 6.35
CA ARG A 99 -16.02 -0.01 7.45
C ARG A 99 -14.65 0.47 7.00
N ILE A 100 -13.90 -0.36 6.26
CA ILE A 100 -12.57 0.00 5.78
C ILE A 100 -12.68 1.14 4.78
N PHE A 101 -13.60 1.05 3.82
CA PHE A 101 -13.82 2.07 2.80
C PHE A 101 -14.12 3.44 3.42
N GLU A 102 -15.06 3.53 4.36
CA GLU A 102 -15.40 4.79 5.03
C GLU A 102 -14.23 5.33 5.86
N THR A 103 -13.48 4.45 6.54
CA THR A 103 -12.25 4.85 7.27
C THR A 103 -11.21 5.46 6.33
N LEU A 104 -10.99 4.83 5.17
CA LEU A 104 -10.03 5.32 4.18
C LEU A 104 -10.50 6.63 3.53
N LYS A 105 -11.79 6.73 3.21
CA LYS A 105 -12.39 7.93 2.60
C LYS A 105 -12.29 9.16 3.49
N ASN A 106 -12.40 8.98 4.81
CA ASN A 106 -12.22 10.07 5.77
C ASN A 106 -10.76 10.50 5.94
N LYS A 107 -9.80 9.65 5.60
CA LYS A 107 -8.37 9.88 5.85
C LYS A 107 -7.57 10.25 4.60
N TYR A 108 -7.95 9.73 3.44
CA TYR A 108 -7.17 9.82 2.21
C TYR A 108 -8.04 10.29 1.06
N ARG A 109 -7.39 10.87 0.05
CA ARG A 109 -8.10 11.36 -1.14
C ARG A 109 -8.48 10.20 -2.04
N LEU A 110 -9.77 9.94 -2.19
CA LEU A 110 -10.32 8.99 -3.16
C LEU A 110 -10.06 9.50 -4.60
N VAL A 111 -9.55 8.64 -5.47
CA VAL A 111 -9.24 8.99 -6.88
C VAL A 111 -9.87 8.08 -7.91
N ASP A 112 -10.31 6.89 -7.51
CA ASP A 112 -10.99 5.94 -8.39
C ASP A 112 -11.78 4.94 -7.54
N TYR A 113 -12.93 4.46 -8.03
CA TYR A 113 -13.73 3.45 -7.36
C TYR A 113 -14.70 2.73 -8.30
N ARG A 114 -15.04 1.49 -7.94
CA ARG A 114 -16.08 0.68 -8.56
C ARG A 114 -16.76 -0.14 -7.47
N ILE A 115 -18.01 0.18 -7.14
CA ILE A 115 -18.74 -0.45 -6.04
C ILE A 115 -20.13 -0.88 -6.55
N PRO A 116 -20.21 -1.95 -7.35
CA PRO A 116 -21.49 -2.45 -7.83
C PRO A 116 -22.23 -3.17 -6.70
N PHE A 117 -23.55 -3.33 -6.86
CA PHE A 117 -24.36 -4.15 -5.95
C PHE A 117 -23.93 -5.63 -5.97
N VAL A 118 -23.63 -6.17 -7.16
CA VAL A 118 -23.04 -7.49 -7.37
C VAL A 118 -21.80 -7.35 -8.26
N GLY A 119 -20.70 -8.01 -7.88
CA GLY A 119 -19.45 -8.02 -8.65
C GLY A 119 -18.23 -7.62 -7.83
N ASN A 120 -17.13 -7.34 -8.53
CA ASN A 120 -15.88 -6.91 -7.90
C ASN A 120 -16.01 -5.50 -7.35
N LYS A 121 -15.65 -5.31 -6.08
CA LYS A 121 -15.52 -3.97 -5.50
C LYS A 121 -14.06 -3.53 -5.48
N PHE A 122 -13.86 -2.25 -5.74
CA PHE A 122 -12.56 -1.60 -5.85
C PHE A 122 -12.65 -0.16 -5.37
N ALA A 123 -11.64 0.30 -4.64
CA ALA A 123 -11.44 1.71 -4.35
C ALA A 123 -9.95 2.03 -4.28
N LYS A 124 -9.56 3.18 -4.83
CA LYS A 124 -8.19 3.66 -4.85
C LYS A 124 -8.12 5.05 -4.25
N PHE A 125 -7.23 5.19 -3.29
CA PHE A 125 -6.92 6.44 -2.62
C PHE A 125 -5.45 6.80 -2.84
N VAL A 126 -5.13 8.07 -2.61
CA VAL A 126 -3.76 8.58 -2.65
C VAL A 126 -3.49 9.45 -1.44
N ASP A 127 -2.26 9.37 -0.93
CA ASP A 127 -1.75 10.20 0.14
C ASP A 127 -0.22 10.25 0.02
N GLY A 128 0.36 11.46 0.07
CA GLY A 128 1.77 11.66 -0.23
C GLY A 128 2.24 10.98 -1.52
N ASN A 129 3.37 10.28 -1.46
CA ASN A 129 3.91 9.47 -2.55
C ASN A 129 3.42 8.01 -2.51
N SER A 130 2.22 7.78 -1.97
CA SER A 130 1.64 6.45 -1.81
C SER A 130 0.28 6.33 -2.45
N ILE A 131 -0.10 5.09 -2.71
CA ILE A 131 -1.41 4.66 -3.15
C ILE A 131 -1.96 3.67 -2.11
N ILE A 132 -3.27 3.71 -1.94
CA ILE A 132 -4.00 2.78 -1.10
C ILE A 132 -5.07 2.14 -1.96
N ILE A 133 -5.13 0.82 -2.01
CA ILE A 133 -6.09 0.07 -2.83
C ILE A 133 -6.84 -0.88 -1.92
N LEU A 134 -8.16 -0.81 -1.98
CA LEU A 134 -9.06 -1.72 -1.34
C LEU A 134 -9.76 -2.54 -2.43
N GLU A 135 -9.68 -3.87 -2.35
CA GLU A 135 -10.18 -4.80 -3.37
C GLU A 135 -10.95 -5.97 -2.75
N ALA A 136 -12.11 -6.28 -3.34
CA ALA A 136 -12.95 -7.41 -2.95
C ALA A 136 -13.45 -8.11 -4.22
N PRO A 137 -12.66 -9.03 -4.81
CA PRO A 137 -13.02 -9.75 -6.04
C PRO A 137 -14.19 -10.69 -5.79
N HIS A 138 -15.27 -10.64 -6.57
CA HIS A 138 -16.54 -11.34 -6.33
C HIS A 138 -16.39 -12.81 -5.90
N LEU A 139 -15.54 -13.58 -6.61
CA LEU A 139 -15.33 -15.00 -6.37
C LEU A 139 -14.28 -15.34 -5.29
N SER A 140 -13.70 -14.33 -4.64
CA SER A 140 -12.81 -14.49 -3.50
C SER A 140 -13.58 -14.41 -2.18
N PHE A 141 -13.13 -15.16 -1.17
CA PHE A 141 -13.59 -15.05 0.21
C PHE A 141 -12.89 -13.94 1.00
N GLU A 142 -12.03 -13.17 0.34
CA GLU A 142 -11.14 -12.21 1.00
C GLU A 142 -11.26 -10.80 0.43
N ILE A 143 -10.98 -9.84 1.30
CA ILE A 143 -10.79 -8.43 0.99
C ILE A 143 -9.31 -8.15 1.21
N SER A 144 -8.67 -7.52 0.23
CA SER A 144 -7.30 -7.05 0.34
C SER A 144 -7.27 -5.53 0.47
N LEU A 145 -6.47 -5.05 1.42
CA LEU A 145 -6.11 -3.64 1.55
C LEU A 145 -4.60 -3.51 1.37
N LEU A 146 -4.21 -2.87 0.28
CA LEU A 146 -2.84 -2.56 -0.06
C LEU A 146 -2.53 -1.11 0.27
N TYR A 147 -1.46 -0.88 1.03
CA TYR A 147 -0.74 0.38 1.07
C TYR A 147 0.56 0.20 0.29
N ALA A 148 0.88 1.08 -0.65
CA ALA A 148 2.12 0.97 -1.42
C ALA A 148 2.70 2.34 -1.77
N THR A 149 4.03 2.42 -1.85
CA THR A 149 4.70 3.55 -2.51
C THR A 149 4.34 3.58 -4.00
N ARG A 150 4.27 4.76 -4.61
CA ARG A 150 3.95 4.91 -6.04
C ARG A 150 4.95 4.18 -6.95
N ASP A 151 6.22 4.15 -6.58
CA ASP A 151 7.27 3.53 -7.39
C ASP A 151 7.16 2.00 -7.38
N PHE A 152 6.89 1.41 -6.21
CA PHE A 152 6.57 -0.01 -6.11
C PHE A 152 5.31 -0.35 -6.91
N TRP A 153 4.23 0.42 -6.74
CA TRP A 153 2.98 0.20 -7.47
C TRP A 153 3.15 0.27 -8.99
N ARG A 154 3.97 1.21 -9.48
CA ARG A 154 4.25 1.34 -10.92
C ARG A 154 5.02 0.14 -11.45
N THR A 155 6.04 -0.30 -10.71
CA THR A 155 6.82 -1.50 -11.05
C THR A 155 5.91 -2.73 -11.09
N TYR A 156 5.14 -2.96 -10.02
CA TYR A 156 4.19 -4.06 -9.91
C TYR A 156 3.25 -4.12 -11.12
N ASN A 157 2.55 -3.02 -11.45
CA ASN A 157 1.61 -3.02 -12.57
C ASN A 157 2.27 -3.26 -13.92
N ARG A 158 3.48 -2.71 -14.12
CA ARG A 158 4.24 -2.93 -15.36
C ARG A 158 4.55 -4.41 -15.52
N GLU A 159 5.08 -5.06 -14.48
CA GLU A 159 5.41 -6.48 -14.53
C GLU A 159 4.17 -7.36 -14.73
N ILE A 160 3.08 -7.07 -14.01
CA ILE A 160 1.80 -7.80 -14.17
C ILE A 160 1.26 -7.68 -15.59
N LYS A 161 1.31 -6.48 -16.20
CA LYS A 161 0.86 -6.28 -17.58
C LYS A 161 1.69 -7.11 -18.57
N LEU A 162 3.03 -7.08 -18.42
CA LEU A 162 3.94 -7.87 -19.25
C LEU A 162 3.74 -9.38 -19.09
N GLU A 163 3.36 -9.84 -17.89
CA GLU A 163 3.04 -11.26 -17.65
C GLU A 163 1.72 -11.67 -18.31
N GLN A 164 0.70 -10.82 -18.26
CA GLN A 164 -0.57 -11.07 -18.92
C GLN A 164 -0.41 -11.13 -20.45
N GLU A 165 0.36 -10.21 -21.02
CA GLU A 165 0.69 -10.19 -22.45
C GLU A 165 1.42 -11.48 -22.87
N ARG A 166 2.47 -11.87 -22.13
CA ARG A 166 3.20 -13.13 -22.38
C ARG A 166 2.33 -14.38 -22.28
N LYS A 167 1.45 -14.46 -21.27
CA LYS A 167 0.51 -15.58 -21.13
C LYS A 167 -0.46 -15.65 -22.31
N ARG A 168 -0.94 -14.50 -22.77
CA ARG A 168 -1.86 -14.41 -23.89
C ARG A 168 -1.18 -14.86 -25.19
N GLU A 169 0.05 -14.40 -25.44
CA GLU A 169 0.84 -14.84 -26.59
C GLU A 169 1.16 -16.33 -26.55
N SER A 170 1.51 -16.90 -25.39
CA SER A 170 1.75 -18.34 -25.26
C SER A 170 0.50 -19.17 -25.54
N LEU A 171 -0.68 -18.66 -25.17
CA LEU A 171 -1.95 -19.34 -25.45
C LEU A 171 -2.24 -19.36 -26.95
N TYR A 172 -1.97 -18.25 -27.66
CA TYR A 172 -2.15 -18.15 -29.11
C TYR A 172 -1.14 -18.96 -29.92
N ARG A 173 0.08 -19.17 -29.41
CA ARG A 173 1.10 -20.00 -30.07
C ARG A 173 0.96 -21.51 -29.80
N GLY A 174 0.14 -21.88 -28.81
CA GLY A 174 -0.15 -23.29 -28.46
C GLY A 174 -1.43 -23.84 -29.11
N LEU A 175 -2.10 -23.04 -29.94
CA LEU A 175 -3.22 -23.41 -30.80
C LEU A 175 -2.75 -23.50 -32.26
#